data_AF-A0A662F1T8-F1
#
_entry.id   AF-A0A662F1T8-F1
#
_cell.length_a   1.000
_cell.length_b   1.000
_cell.length_c   1.000
_cell.angle_alpha   90.00
_cell.angle_beta   90.00
_cell.angle_gamma   90.00
#
_symmetry.space_group_name_H-M   'P 1'
#
loop_
_entity.id
_entity.type
_entity.pdbx_description
1 polymer ?
#
loop_
_entity_poly.entity_id
_entity_poly.type
_entity_poly.pdbx_seq_one_letter_code
_entity_poly.pdbx_strand_id
1 'polypeptide(L)'
;MAQSQTEAWVPGFASFLIPGLGQLLLDEPDKAILHFGVDVAILVGGGYVASIMSPYYWYSGYSLVGLAHLAWSLYSGYDAYTTAKEKGFTLGFSGEGLTLSYNF
;
A
#
# COMPACT_ATOMS: atom_id res chain seq x y z
N MET A 1 -22.64 -21.56 8.74
CA MET A 1 -22.27 -20.62 7.66
C MET A 1 -20.76 -20.70 7.52
N ALA A 2 -20.26 -21.24 6.41
CA ALA A 2 -18.82 -21.31 6.18
C ALA A 2 -18.33 -19.89 5.87
N GLN A 3 -17.53 -19.31 6.75
CA GLN A 3 -16.85 -18.04 6.51
C GLN A 3 -15.93 -18.24 5.29
N SER A 4 -16.30 -17.69 4.13
CA SER A 4 -15.38 -17.68 2.99
C SER A 4 -14.13 -16.94 3.46
N GLN A 5 -13.00 -17.61 3.51
CA GLN A 5 -11.76 -16.98 3.96
C GLN A 5 -11.40 -15.90 2.93
N THR A 6 -11.65 -14.65 3.29
CA THR A 6 -11.26 -13.50 2.48
C THR A 6 -9.75 -13.50 2.35
N GLU A 7 -9.21 -13.44 1.13
CA GLU A 7 -7.77 -13.36 0.87
C GLU A 7 -7.26 -11.92 0.97
N ALA A 8 -7.80 -11.19 1.95
CA ALA A 8 -7.51 -9.79 2.21
C ALA A 8 -6.03 -9.51 2.45
N TRP A 9 -5.27 -10.53 2.87
CA TRP A 9 -3.83 -10.45 3.02
C TRP A 9 -3.11 -10.13 1.70
N VAL A 10 -3.68 -10.51 0.54
CA VAL A 10 -3.06 -10.25 -0.77
C VAL A 10 -3.07 -8.74 -1.08
N PRO A 11 -4.21 -8.04 -1.12
CA PRO A 11 -4.22 -6.58 -1.28
C PRO A 11 -3.42 -5.88 -0.18
N GLY A 12 -3.53 -6.35 1.07
CA GLY A 12 -2.80 -5.76 2.20
C GLY A 12 -1.28 -5.82 2.03
N PHE A 13 -0.74 -6.99 1.68
CA PHE A 13 0.69 -7.16 1.47
C PHE A 13 1.18 -6.46 0.19
N ALA A 14 0.36 -6.47 -0.88
CA ALA A 14 0.65 -5.75 -2.10
C ALA A 14 0.83 -4.24 -1.82
N SER A 15 -0.07 -3.62 -1.06
CA SER A 15 0.04 -2.20 -0.71
C SER A 15 1.10 -1.89 0.35
N PHE A 16 1.45 -2.85 1.20
CA PHE A 16 2.59 -2.70 2.09
C PHE A 16 3.91 -2.63 1.31
N LEU A 17 4.08 -3.47 0.27
CA LEU A 17 5.29 -3.46 -0.54
C LEU A 17 5.34 -2.28 -1.52
N ILE A 18 4.19 -1.96 -2.13
CA ILE A 18 4.04 -0.88 -3.09
C ILE A 18 2.79 -0.10 -2.71
N PRO A 19 2.92 1.02 -1.98
CA PRO A 19 1.76 1.82 -1.55
C PRO A 19 0.81 2.13 -2.71
N GLY A 20 -0.46 1.81 -2.52
CA GLY A 20 -1.53 1.98 -3.50
C GLY A 20 -1.82 0.75 -4.37
N LEU A 21 -0.90 -0.23 -4.46
CA LEU A 21 -1.12 -1.42 -5.28
C LEU A 21 -2.29 -2.26 -4.78
N GLY A 22 -2.45 -2.38 -3.45
CA GLY A 22 -3.57 -3.10 -2.86
C GLY A 22 -4.92 -2.47 -3.19
N GLN A 23 -5.01 -1.14 -3.14
CA GLN A 23 -6.22 -0.40 -3.53
C GLN A 23 -6.51 -0.56 -5.03
N LEU A 24 -5.48 -0.64 -5.87
CA LEU A 24 -5.65 -0.90 -7.31
C LEU A 24 -6.23 -2.29 -7.56
N LEU A 25 -5.78 -3.31 -6.81
CA LEU A 25 -6.33 -4.67 -6.86
C LEU A 25 -7.78 -4.76 -6.34
N LEU A 26 -8.27 -3.72 -5.67
CA LEU A 26 -9.62 -3.64 -5.08
C LEU A 26 -10.55 -2.71 -5.89
N ASP A 27 -10.16 -2.33 -7.11
CA ASP A 27 -10.84 -1.37 -7.97
C ASP A 27 -11.08 -0.01 -7.29
N GLU A 28 -10.12 0.46 -6.49
CA GLU A 28 -10.13 1.79 -5.86
C GLU A 28 -9.02 2.69 -6.41
N PRO A 29 -9.10 3.12 -7.69
CA PRO A 29 -8.01 3.83 -8.37
C PRO A 29 -7.69 5.18 -7.71
N ASP A 30 -8.70 5.89 -7.19
CA ASP A 30 -8.50 7.18 -6.52
C ASP A 30 -7.66 7.03 -5.25
N LYS A 31 -7.94 5.99 -4.45
CA LYS A 31 -7.12 5.67 -3.27
C LYS A 31 -5.75 5.15 -3.68
N ALA A 32 -5.67 4.32 -4.71
CA ALA A 32 -4.40 3.80 -5.22
C ALA A 32 -3.44 4.94 -5.61
N ILE A 33 -3.93 5.92 -6.38
CA ILE A 33 -3.16 7.10 -6.77
C ILE A 33 -2.75 7.93 -5.56
N LEU A 34 -3.66 8.10 -4.57
CA LEU A 34 -3.33 8.84 -3.36
C LEU A 34 -2.21 8.18 -2.57
N HIS A 35 -2.33 6.87 -2.29
CA HIS A 35 -1.32 6.13 -1.54
C HIS A 35 0.04 6.13 -2.25
N PHE A 36 0.04 5.88 -3.56
CA PHE A 36 1.26 5.92 -4.36
C PHE A 36 1.87 7.33 -4.42
N GLY A 37 1.05 8.34 -4.65
CA GLY A 37 1.49 9.73 -4.77
C GLY A 37 2.11 10.28 -3.48
N VAL A 38 1.51 9.96 -2.33
CA VAL A 38 2.09 10.33 -1.02
C VAL A 38 3.41 9.60 -0.78
N ASP A 39 3.52 8.33 -1.18
CA ASP A 39 4.77 7.59 -1.06
C ASP A 39 5.91 8.21 -1.87
N VAL A 40 5.63 8.56 -3.13
CA VAL A 40 6.55 9.30 -4.00
C VAL A 40 6.93 10.64 -3.37
N ALA A 41 5.97 11.36 -2.79
CA ALA A 41 6.24 12.64 -2.12
C ALA A 41 7.14 12.46 -0.88
N ILE A 42 6.97 11.39 -0.10
CA ILE A 42 7.84 11.06 1.03
C ILE A 42 9.27 10.78 0.55
N LEU A 43 9.42 9.88 -0.44
CA LEU A 43 10.75 9.46 -0.90
C LEU A 43 11.49 10.58 -1.63
N VAL A 44 10.84 11.21 -2.61
CA VAL A 44 11.46 12.26 -3.44
C VAL A 44 11.53 13.58 -2.69
N GLY A 45 10.39 14.04 -2.16
CA GLY A 45 10.31 15.30 -1.41
C GLY A 45 11.13 15.23 -0.12
N GLY A 46 11.00 14.15 0.64
CA GLY A 46 11.83 13.92 1.83
C GLY A 46 13.31 13.79 1.50
N GLY A 47 13.67 13.13 0.39
CA GLY A 47 15.06 13.06 -0.08
C GLY A 47 15.66 14.44 -0.39
N TYR A 48 14.92 15.31 -1.06
CA TYR A 48 15.36 16.70 -1.28
C TYR A 48 15.52 17.46 0.03
N VAL A 49 14.55 17.35 0.95
CA VAL A 49 14.62 18.00 2.26
C VAL A 49 15.84 17.51 3.05
N ALA A 50 16.09 16.20 3.06
CA ALA A 50 17.26 15.61 3.74
C ALA A 50 18.58 16.11 3.14
N SER A 51 18.65 16.30 1.81
CA SER A 51 19.87 16.74 1.13
C SER A 51 20.31 18.18 1.42
N ILE A 52 19.37 19.04 1.85
CA ILE A 52 19.67 20.45 2.20
C ILE A 52 19.89 20.64 3.70
N MET A 53 19.75 19.58 4.52
CA MET A 53 20.06 19.64 5.94
C MET A 53 21.58 19.80 6.14
N SER A 54 21.97 20.43 7.26
CA SER A 54 23.39 20.52 7.64
C SER A 54 24.04 19.13 7.62
N PRO A 55 25.31 19.00 7.17
CA PRO A 55 25.99 17.71 7.07
C PRO A 55 25.94 16.86 8.36
N TYR A 56 25.85 17.51 9.52
CA TYR A 56 25.71 16.85 10.81
C TYR A 56 24.42 16.04 10.96
N TYR A 57 23.34 16.44 10.29
CA TYR A 57 22.02 15.82 10.36
C TYR A 57 21.65 15.01 9.12
N TRP A 58 22.53 14.92 8.12
CA TRP A 58 22.27 14.23 6.85
C TRP A 58 21.75 12.81 7.10
N TYR A 59 22.49 12.00 7.86
CA TYR A 59 22.11 10.61 8.17
C TYR A 59 20.74 10.51 8.89
N SER A 60 20.47 11.42 9.83
CA SER A 60 19.19 11.50 10.52
C SER A 60 18.06 11.90 9.58
N GLY A 61 18.30 12.80 8.63
CA GLY A 61 17.34 13.21 7.61
C GLY A 61 16.86 12.04 6.76
N TYR A 62 17.78 11.28 6.17
CA TYR A 62 17.40 10.09 5.37
C TYR A 62 16.76 8.99 6.23
N SER A 63 17.16 8.85 7.49
CA SER A 63 16.51 7.92 8.42
C SER A 63 15.05 8.31 8.67
N LEU A 64 14.74 9.60 8.82
CA LEU A 64 13.37 10.09 8.98
C LEU A 64 12.54 9.84 7.72
N VAL A 65 13.11 10.01 6.53
CA VAL A 65 12.45 9.67 5.26
C VAL A 65 12.11 8.18 5.21
N GLY A 66 13.07 7.32 5.57
CA GLY A 66 12.85 5.88 5.63
C GLY A 66 11.77 5.47 6.62
N LEU A 67 11.72 6.10 7.80
CA LEU A 67 10.68 5.86 8.81
C LEU A 67 9.31 6.36 8.33
N ALA A 68 9.25 7.51 7.68
CA ALA A 68 8.01 8.05 7.11
C ALA A 68 7.48 7.13 6.00
N HIS A 69 8.36 6.63 5.12
CA HIS A 69 8.00 5.67 4.09
C HIS A 69 7.46 4.37 4.72
N LEU A 70 8.18 3.80 5.69
CA LEU A 70 7.73 2.58 6.37
C LEU A 70 6.37 2.75 7.05
N ALA A 71 6.16 3.87 7.75
CA ALA A 71 4.89 4.16 8.40
C ALA A 71 3.75 4.30 7.38
N TRP A 72 4.02 4.95 6.24
CA TRP A 72 3.05 5.09 5.16
C TRP A 72 2.73 3.76 4.47
N SER A 73 3.73 2.93 4.21
CA SER A 73 3.57 1.58 3.67
C SER A 73 2.74 0.68 4.58
N LEU A 74 3.00 0.71 5.90
CA LEU A 74 2.18 0.01 6.89
C LEU A 74 0.72 0.48 6.85
N TYR A 75 0.50 1.79 6.78
CA TYR A 75 -0.85 2.36 6.68
C TYR A 75 -1.54 1.96 5.37
N SER A 76 -0.86 2.05 4.24
CA SER A 76 -1.41 1.68 2.93
C SER A 76 -1.80 0.21 2.87
N GLY A 77 -0.96 -0.68 3.42
CA GLY A 77 -1.26 -2.10 3.52
C GLY A 77 -2.42 -2.39 4.47
N TYR A 78 -2.50 -1.69 5.60
CA TYR A 78 -3.63 -1.83 6.52
C TYR A 78 -4.96 -1.40 5.87
N ASP A 79 -5.00 -0.25 5.20
CA ASP A 79 -6.20 0.24 4.50
C ASP A 79 -6.67 -0.72 3.39
N ALA A 80 -5.75 -1.25 2.58
CA ALA A 80 -6.07 -2.26 1.57
C ALA A 80 -6.58 -3.55 2.22
N TYR A 81 -5.98 -3.99 3.32
CA TYR A 81 -6.39 -5.18 4.05
C TYR A 81 -7.80 -5.04 4.63
N THR A 82 -8.13 -3.92 5.29
CA THR A 82 -9.46 -3.71 5.85
C THR A 82 -10.51 -3.58 4.76
N THR A 83 -10.21 -2.81 3.69
CA THR A 83 -11.10 -2.68 2.53
C THR A 83 -11.35 -4.03 1.85
N ALA A 84 -10.31 -4.87 1.72
CA ALA A 84 -10.45 -6.21 1.14
C ALA A 84 -11.34 -7.13 1.97
N LYS A 85 -11.31 -7.03 3.31
CA LYS A 85 -12.25 -7.76 4.17
C LYS A 85 -13.68 -7.27 3.98
N GLU A 86 -13.86 -5.96 3.93
CA GLU A 86 -15.17 -5.33 3.77
C GLU A 86 -15.81 -5.70 2.44
N LYS A 87 -15.03 -5.75 1.34
CA LYS A 87 -15.49 -6.18 0.01
C LYS A 87 -15.56 -7.70 -0.19
N GLY A 88 -15.18 -8.49 0.83
CA GLY A 88 -15.14 -9.95 0.72
C GLY A 88 -14.21 -10.47 -0.37
N PHE A 89 -13.06 -9.81 -0.58
CA PHE A 89 -12.11 -10.12 -1.65
C PHE A 89 -11.64 -11.58 -1.62
N THR A 90 -11.66 -12.20 -2.80
CA THR A 90 -11.19 -13.57 -3.06
C THR A 90 -10.43 -13.62 -4.40
N LEU A 91 -9.35 -14.39 -4.44
CA LEU A 91 -8.68 -14.85 -5.65
C LEU A 91 -9.35 -16.14 -6.14
N GLY A 92 -9.91 -16.09 -7.33
CA GLY A 92 -10.22 -17.28 -8.11
C GLY A 92 -9.11 -17.55 -9.11
N PHE A 93 -8.54 -18.75 -9.12
CA PHE A 93 -7.83 -19.24 -10.31
C PHE A 93 -8.87 -19.85 -11.25
N SER A 94 -9.12 -19.23 -12.41
CA SER A 94 -9.90 -19.85 -13.47
C SER A 94 -8.94 -20.59 -14.41
N GLY A 95 -9.43 -21.59 -15.15
CA GLY A 95 -8.64 -22.34 -16.13
C GLY A 95 -7.99 -21.48 -17.23
N GLU A 96 -8.30 -20.18 -17.29
CA GLU A 96 -7.79 -19.20 -18.25
C GLU A 96 -6.98 -18.06 -17.61
N GLY A 97 -6.86 -17.98 -16.27
CA GLY A 97 -6.05 -16.95 -15.61
C GLY A 97 -6.40 -16.61 -14.15
N LEU A 98 -5.77 -15.55 -13.63
CA LEU A 98 -6.02 -14.99 -12.30
C LEU A 98 -7.30 -14.14 -12.34
N THR A 99 -8.32 -14.50 -11.55
CA THR A 99 -9.61 -13.78 -11.47
C THR A 99 -9.75 -13.14 -10.10
N LEU A 100 -10.02 -11.84 -10.06
CA LEU A 100 -10.33 -11.10 -8.84
C LEU A 100 -11.85 -11.06 -8.68
N SER A 101 -12.38 -11.56 -7.55
CA SER A 101 -13.82 -11.64 -7.29
C SER A 101 -14.21 -10.95 -5.97
N TYR A 102 -15.34 -10.23 -6.03
CA TYR A 102 -15.93 -9.48 -4.92
C TYR A 102 -17.36 -9.98 -4.66
N ASN A 103 -17.77 -10.04 -3.39
CA ASN A 103 -19.17 -10.28 -3.03
C ASN A 103 -19.82 -8.94 -2.67
N PHE A 104 -20.92 -8.60 -3.36
CA PHE A 104 -21.76 -7.44 -3.05
C PHE A 104 -22.90 -7.83 -2.12
#